data_AF-A0A3D1ADQ3-F1
#
_entry.id   AF-A0A3D1ADQ3-F1
#
_cell.length_a   1.000
_cell.length_b   1.000
_cell.length_c   1.000
_cell.angle_alpha   90.00
_cell.angle_beta   90.00
_cell.angle_gamma   90.00
#
_symmetry.space_group_name_H-M   'P 1'
#
loop_
_entity.id
_entity.type
_entity.pdbx_description
1 polymer ?
#
loop_
_entity_poly.entity_id
_entity_poly.type
_entity_poly.pdbx_seq_one_letter_code
_entity_poly.pdbx_strand_id
1 'polypeptide(L)'
;MPNYNWGTSQDRPSGATPDDVLTGLRDIGFKKAQMVSYNFETLYNNLSFKGYNYFGQETTYYRGILVGAFANYPYVGGHIWFCDGYYEQSYTVKKKLLGIVIKTWTEYDDRLYMNWGAGSSGGNGWYCATDDVWTSLDHPDVPLKSNCKIYTNLNYYEYPNMY
;
A
#
# COMPACT_ATOMS: atom_id res chain seq x y z
N MET A 1 -15.28 -13.26 -4.29
CA MET A 1 -13.88 -13.64 -4.03
C MET A 1 -13.83 -15.12 -3.67
N PRO A 2 -13.09 -15.96 -4.41
CA PRO A 2 -13.03 -17.39 -4.16
C PRO A 2 -12.43 -17.70 -2.77
N ASN A 3 -12.84 -18.81 -2.18
CA ASN A 3 -12.28 -19.37 -0.93
C ASN A 3 -12.18 -18.40 0.26
N TYR A 4 -12.98 -17.34 0.26
CA TYR A 4 -12.97 -16.37 1.34
C TYR A 4 -13.38 -17.04 2.65
N ASN A 5 -12.49 -17.00 3.65
CA ASN A 5 -12.74 -17.55 4.96
C ASN A 5 -13.46 -16.50 5.80
N TRP A 6 -14.76 -16.70 6.01
CA TRP A 6 -15.56 -15.88 6.89
C TRP A 6 -15.28 -16.25 8.34
N GLY A 7 -14.90 -15.26 9.15
CA GLY A 7 -14.80 -15.42 10.59
C GLY A 7 -16.09 -15.99 11.15
N THR A 8 -15.99 -17.08 11.92
CA THR A 8 -17.17 -17.81 12.41
C THR A 8 -17.91 -17.09 13.56
N SER A 9 -17.45 -15.91 13.95
CA SER A 9 -18.05 -15.05 14.97
C SER A 9 -17.67 -13.59 14.68
N GLN A 10 -18.41 -12.65 15.27
CA GLN A 10 -18.21 -11.21 15.05
C GLN A 10 -16.76 -10.73 15.27
N ASP A 11 -16.05 -11.34 16.22
CA ASP A 11 -14.67 -10.96 16.57
C ASP A 11 -13.60 -11.82 15.87
N ARG A 12 -14.00 -12.76 15.00
CA ARG A 12 -13.05 -13.59 14.27
C ARG A 12 -12.66 -12.91 12.95
N PRO A 13 -11.35 -12.77 12.66
CA PRO A 13 -10.92 -12.16 11.42
C PRO A 13 -11.38 -13.02 10.24
N SER A 14 -11.86 -12.35 9.20
CA SER A 14 -12.07 -12.96 7.89
C SER A 14 -10.84 -12.71 7.02
N GLY A 15 -10.62 -13.56 6.03
CA GLY A 15 -9.46 -13.37 5.16
C GLY A 15 -9.53 -14.21 3.89
N ALA A 16 -8.55 -13.96 3.05
CA ALA A 16 -8.34 -14.68 1.81
C ALA A 16 -6.85 -14.74 1.49
N THR A 17 -6.47 -15.70 0.66
CA THR A 17 -5.10 -15.76 0.15
C THR A 17 -4.85 -14.62 -0.85
N PRO A 18 -3.59 -14.21 -1.07
CA PRO A 18 -3.28 -13.22 -2.09
C PRO A 18 -3.77 -13.61 -3.51
N ASP A 19 -3.73 -14.89 -3.85
CA ASP A 19 -4.23 -15.38 -5.15
C ASP A 19 -5.77 -15.29 -5.27
N ASP A 20 -6.49 -15.56 -4.18
CA ASP A 20 -7.94 -15.36 -4.13
C ASP A 20 -8.31 -13.88 -4.27
N VAL A 21 -7.51 -12.96 -3.69
CA VAL A 21 -7.67 -11.50 -3.88
C VAL A 21 -7.53 -11.14 -5.34
N LEU A 22 -6.46 -11.62 -6.00
CA LEU A 22 -6.23 -11.37 -7.42
C LEU A 22 -7.39 -11.89 -8.28
N THR A 23 -7.88 -13.09 -7.97
CA THR A 23 -9.03 -13.67 -8.67
C THR A 23 -10.28 -12.83 -8.44
N GLY A 24 -10.57 -12.43 -7.20
CA GLY A 24 -11.69 -11.55 -6.88
C GLY A 24 -11.64 -10.21 -7.61
N LEU A 25 -10.47 -9.58 -7.71
CA LEU A 25 -10.27 -8.34 -8.48
C LEU A 25 -10.62 -8.53 -9.96
N ARG A 26 -10.21 -9.66 -10.55
CA ARG A 26 -10.53 -9.99 -11.94
C ARG A 26 -12.01 -10.29 -12.12
N ASP A 27 -12.64 -10.95 -11.16
CA ASP A 27 -14.08 -11.25 -11.20
C ASP A 27 -14.92 -9.97 -11.22
N ILE A 28 -14.56 -8.97 -10.40
CA ILE A 28 -15.29 -7.69 -10.32
C ILE A 28 -15.00 -6.71 -11.47
N GLY A 29 -14.10 -7.05 -12.39
CA GLY A 29 -13.90 -6.31 -13.64
C GLY A 29 -12.47 -5.84 -13.91
N PHE A 30 -11.54 -5.93 -12.95
CA PHE A 30 -10.12 -5.60 -13.19
C PHE A 30 -9.40 -6.74 -13.91
N LYS A 31 -9.81 -7.04 -15.14
CA LYS A 31 -9.39 -8.25 -15.89
C LYS A 31 -7.88 -8.36 -16.09
N LYS A 32 -7.18 -7.23 -16.16
CA LYS A 32 -5.71 -7.16 -16.29
C LYS A 32 -4.97 -6.99 -14.96
N ALA A 33 -5.66 -7.10 -13.82
CA ALA A 33 -5.01 -7.05 -12.52
C ALA A 33 -3.87 -8.07 -12.44
N GLN A 34 -2.76 -7.65 -11.83
CA GLN A 34 -1.59 -8.47 -11.58
C GLN A 34 -1.24 -8.40 -10.10
N MET A 35 -0.66 -9.47 -9.57
CA MET A 35 -0.05 -9.48 -8.25
C MET A 35 1.46 -9.60 -8.43
N VAL A 36 2.21 -8.66 -7.87
CA VAL A 36 3.68 -8.65 -7.93
C VAL A 36 4.25 -8.44 -6.53
N SER A 37 5.49 -8.86 -6.32
CA SER A 37 6.20 -8.55 -5.06
C SER A 37 6.35 -7.04 -4.90
N TYR A 38 6.27 -6.57 -3.66
CA TYR A 38 6.45 -5.15 -3.35
C TYR A 38 7.81 -4.66 -3.83
N ASN A 39 7.77 -3.56 -4.56
CA ASN A 39 8.91 -2.74 -4.96
C ASN A 39 8.40 -1.30 -4.97
N PHE A 40 9.11 -0.39 -4.29
CA PHE A 40 8.67 0.97 -4.10
C PHE A 40 8.43 1.69 -5.43
N GLU A 41 9.38 1.63 -6.37
CA GLU A 41 9.24 2.26 -7.68
C GLU A 41 8.02 1.72 -8.46
N THR A 42 7.77 0.42 -8.38
CA THR A 42 6.60 -0.21 -9.01
C THR A 42 5.30 0.30 -8.39
N LEU A 43 5.23 0.42 -7.06
CA LEU A 43 4.07 1.00 -6.38
C LEU A 43 3.88 2.46 -6.80
N TYR A 44 4.94 3.28 -6.69
CA TYR A 44 4.93 4.69 -7.01
C TYR A 44 4.44 4.95 -8.44
N ASN A 45 4.99 4.22 -9.42
CA ASN A 45 4.59 4.32 -10.83
C ASN A 45 3.15 3.86 -11.09
N ASN A 46 2.55 3.11 -10.16
CA ASN A 46 1.16 2.67 -10.26
C ASN A 46 0.16 3.59 -9.55
N LEU A 47 0.61 4.53 -8.71
CA LEU A 47 -0.27 5.55 -8.08
C LEU A 47 -0.90 6.50 -9.09
N SER A 48 -0.34 6.58 -10.31
CA SER A 48 -0.94 7.34 -11.40
C SER A 48 -0.86 6.60 -12.73
N PHE A 49 -1.70 6.99 -13.69
CA PHE A 49 -1.65 6.49 -15.07
C PHE A 49 -2.19 7.54 -16.05
N LYS A 50 -1.79 7.42 -17.32
CA LYS A 50 -2.35 8.20 -18.43
C LYS A 50 -3.59 7.53 -19.00
N GLY A 51 -4.64 8.30 -19.25
CA GLY A 51 -5.87 7.83 -19.90
C GLY A 51 -6.63 8.99 -20.53
N TYR A 52 -7.68 8.66 -21.30
CA TYR A 52 -8.52 9.68 -21.93
C TYR A 52 -9.78 9.93 -21.08
N ASN A 53 -10.08 11.21 -20.85
CA ASN A 53 -11.30 11.61 -20.16
C ASN A 53 -12.54 11.53 -21.07
N TYR A 54 -13.71 11.86 -20.52
CA TYR A 54 -14.98 11.84 -21.24
C TYR A 54 -14.99 12.73 -22.51
N PHE A 55 -14.12 13.74 -22.57
CA PHE A 55 -13.97 14.64 -23.71
C PHE A 55 -12.89 14.19 -24.71
N GLY A 56 -12.34 12.98 -24.54
CA GLY A 56 -11.27 12.45 -25.40
C GLY A 56 -9.92 13.13 -25.20
N GLN A 57 -9.71 13.82 -24.08
CA GLN A 57 -8.42 14.45 -23.75
C GLN A 57 -7.59 13.53 -22.87
N GLU A 58 -6.31 13.36 -23.22
CA GLU A 58 -5.38 12.62 -22.38
C GLU A 58 -5.13 13.39 -21.07
N THR A 59 -5.28 12.71 -19.95
CA THR A 59 -5.08 13.26 -18.61
C THR A 59 -4.36 12.25 -17.71
N THR A 60 -3.78 12.75 -16.62
CA THR A 60 -3.25 11.91 -15.54
C THR A 60 -4.35 11.61 -14.54
N TYR A 61 -4.57 10.34 -14.27
CA TYR A 61 -5.43 9.86 -13.19
C TYR A 61 -4.57 9.40 -12.03
N TYR A 62 -5.06 9.63 -10.81
CA TYR A 62 -4.44 9.18 -9.57
C TYR A 62 -5.34 8.14 -8.91
N ARG A 63 -4.73 7.14 -8.27
CA ARG A 63 -5.45 6.04 -7.63
C ARG A 63 -4.66 5.46 -6.45
N GLY A 64 -5.40 4.80 -5.56
CA GLY A 64 -4.80 3.92 -4.58
C GLY A 64 -4.36 2.57 -5.17
N ILE A 65 -3.36 1.97 -4.56
CA ILE A 65 -2.86 0.63 -4.83
C ILE A 65 -3.15 -0.25 -3.64
N LEU A 66 -3.69 -1.43 -3.91
CA LEU A 66 -3.91 -2.43 -2.88
C LEU A 66 -2.59 -3.11 -2.56
N VAL A 67 -2.27 -3.21 -1.27
CA VAL A 67 -1.06 -3.81 -0.73
C VAL A 67 -1.47 -4.89 0.26
N GLY A 68 -0.80 -6.03 0.26
CA GLY A 68 -1.04 -7.07 1.26
C GLY A 68 0.24 -7.74 1.69
N ALA A 69 0.38 -8.04 2.97
CA ALA A 69 1.56 -8.69 3.52
C ALA A 69 1.20 -9.52 4.75
N PHE A 70 2.10 -10.42 5.11
CA PHE A 70 2.11 -11.07 6.41
C PHE A 70 2.98 -10.29 7.38
N ALA A 71 2.72 -10.47 8.66
CA ALA A 71 3.61 -9.92 9.66
C ALA A 71 4.99 -10.59 9.63
N ASN A 72 6.02 -9.84 10.04
CA ASN A 72 7.40 -10.32 10.10
C ASN A 72 7.65 -11.32 11.24
N TYR A 73 6.72 -11.44 12.18
CA TYR A 73 6.84 -12.29 13.36
C TYR A 73 5.90 -13.51 13.26
N PRO A 74 6.32 -14.69 13.75
CA PRO A 74 5.69 -15.98 13.46
C PRO A 74 4.25 -16.22 13.99
N TYR A 75 3.53 -15.21 14.47
CA TYR A 75 2.21 -15.38 15.09
C TYR A 75 1.20 -14.27 14.77
N VAL A 76 1.52 -13.37 13.85
CA VAL A 76 0.65 -12.26 13.48
C VAL A 76 0.13 -12.51 12.07
N GLY A 77 -1.19 -12.38 11.90
CA GLY A 77 -1.89 -12.68 10.65
C GLY A 77 -1.46 -11.80 9.48
N GLY A 78 -1.97 -12.14 8.29
CA GLY A 78 -1.86 -11.26 7.13
C GLY A 78 -2.82 -10.08 7.22
N HIS A 79 -2.49 -9.00 6.53
CA HIS A 79 -3.38 -7.86 6.35
C HIS A 79 -3.32 -7.34 4.92
N ILE A 80 -4.37 -6.66 4.50
CA ILE A 80 -4.48 -5.99 3.20
C ILE A 80 -4.99 -4.56 3.41
N TRP A 81 -4.41 -3.60 2.72
CA TRP A 81 -4.69 -2.18 2.90
C TRP A 81 -4.49 -1.40 1.60
N PHE A 82 -4.98 -0.15 1.55
CA PHE A 82 -4.71 0.75 0.43
C PHE A 82 -3.52 1.66 0.71
N CYS A 83 -2.73 1.90 -0.32
CA CYS A 83 -1.77 2.99 -0.38
C CYS A 83 -2.22 3.99 -1.44
N ASP A 84 -2.60 5.21 -1.06
CA ASP A 84 -3.26 6.17 -1.94
C ASP A 84 -2.62 7.57 -1.99
N GLY A 85 -1.41 7.70 -1.43
CA GLY A 85 -0.66 8.94 -1.46
C GLY A 85 0.85 8.71 -1.37
N TYR A 86 1.60 9.67 -1.92
CA TYR A 86 3.06 9.74 -1.81
C TYR A 86 3.50 11.18 -1.55
N TYR A 87 4.50 11.35 -0.70
CA TYR A 87 5.35 12.55 -0.71
C TYR A 87 6.77 12.22 -0.26
N GLU A 88 7.73 13.06 -0.64
CA GLU A 88 9.10 12.99 -0.15
C GLU A 88 9.28 13.96 1.02
N GLN A 89 9.77 13.46 2.15
CA GLN A 89 10.07 14.27 3.33
C GLN A 89 11.56 14.54 3.43
N SER A 90 11.97 15.80 3.34
CA SER A 90 13.37 16.19 3.59
C SER A 90 13.58 16.70 5.02
N TYR A 91 14.71 16.36 5.64
CA TYR A 91 15.11 16.88 6.95
C TYR A 91 16.60 17.22 7.00
N THR A 92 16.94 18.27 7.76
CA THR A 92 18.33 18.70 7.95
C THR A 92 18.93 18.00 9.17
N VAL A 93 19.93 17.15 8.92
CA VAL A 93 20.69 16.45 9.97
C VAL A 93 21.92 17.26 10.33
N LYS A 94 22.19 17.37 11.64
CA LYS A 94 23.37 18.06 12.18
C LYS A 94 24.15 17.12 13.09
N LYS A 95 25.39 16.81 12.73
CA LYS A 95 26.32 16.08 13.60
C LYS A 95 27.01 17.06 14.54
N LYS A 96 26.90 16.80 15.85
CA LYS A 96 27.55 17.59 16.89
C LYS A 96 28.71 16.82 17.53
N LEU A 97 29.78 17.53 17.87
CA LEU A 97 30.85 17.06 18.73
C LEU A 97 31.06 18.11 19.83
N LEU A 98 30.92 17.72 21.09
CA LEU A 98 31.00 18.63 22.26
C LEU A 98 30.09 19.87 22.11
N GLY A 99 28.87 19.69 21.60
CA GLY A 99 27.89 20.77 21.41
C GLY A 99 28.09 21.63 20.14
N ILE A 100 29.25 21.55 19.48
CA ILE A 100 29.55 22.27 18.24
C ILE A 100 29.07 21.44 17.04
N VAL A 101 28.33 22.05 16.13
CA VAL A 101 27.94 21.40 14.86
C VAL A 101 29.16 21.31 13.96
N ILE A 102 29.55 20.08 13.60
CA ILE A 102 30.73 19.80 12.76
C ILE A 102 30.37 19.35 11.35
N LYS A 103 29.11 18.93 11.11
CA LYS A 103 28.61 18.55 9.79
C LYS A 103 27.10 18.78 9.72
N THR A 104 26.63 19.24 8.57
CA THR A 104 25.20 19.38 8.26
C THR A 104 24.95 18.76 6.89
N TRP A 105 23.89 17.98 6.74
CA TRP A 105 23.43 17.45 5.45
C TRP A 105 21.92 17.30 5.44
N THR A 106 21.35 17.09 4.25
CA THR A 106 19.93 16.81 4.07
C THR A 106 19.73 15.32 3.86
N GLU A 107 18.77 14.74 4.56
CA GLU A 107 18.27 13.38 4.32
C GLU A 107 16.83 13.47 3.80
N TYR A 108 16.44 12.44 3.05
CA TYR A 108 15.14 12.35 2.38
C TYR A 108 14.52 11.00 2.72
N ASP A 109 13.23 11.01 3.04
CA ASP A 109 12.43 9.81 3.27
C ASP A 109 11.25 9.78 2.31
N ASP A 110 11.07 8.65 1.63
CA ASP A 110 9.86 8.36 0.85
C ASP A 110 8.71 7.99 1.79
N ARG A 111 7.62 8.75 1.74
CA ARG A 111 6.44 8.56 2.58
C ARG A 111 5.25 8.15 1.74
N LEU A 112 4.60 7.07 2.16
CA LEU A 112 3.39 6.53 1.57
C LEU A 112 2.22 6.71 2.54
N TYR A 113 1.08 7.19 2.04
CA TYR A 113 -0.14 7.21 2.85
C TYR A 113 -0.73 5.81 2.87
N MET A 114 -0.99 5.29 4.06
CA MET A 114 -1.57 3.97 4.28
C MET A 114 -2.96 4.13 4.87
N ASN A 115 -3.95 3.54 4.21
CA ASN A 115 -5.30 3.35 4.72
C ASN A 115 -5.49 1.89 5.09
N TRP A 116 -5.37 1.59 6.39
CA TRP A 116 -5.39 0.24 6.95
C TRP A 116 -6.79 -0.39 7.02
N GLY A 117 -7.84 0.35 6.66
CA GLY A 117 -9.21 -0.18 6.65
C GLY A 117 -9.85 -0.35 8.04
N ALA A 118 -9.26 0.24 9.09
CA ALA A 118 -9.74 0.16 10.47
C ALA A 118 -10.42 1.46 10.98
N GLY A 119 -10.90 2.30 10.06
CA GLY A 119 -11.55 3.58 10.38
C GLY A 119 -10.58 4.71 10.72
N SER A 120 -11.10 5.87 11.15
CA SER A 120 -10.32 7.09 11.38
C SER A 120 -9.31 6.99 12.53
N SER A 121 -9.54 6.10 13.49
CA SER A 121 -8.60 5.79 14.59
C SER A 121 -7.71 4.58 14.29
N GLY A 122 -7.86 3.95 13.12
CA GLY A 122 -7.23 2.69 12.72
C GLY A 122 -5.77 2.79 12.30
N GLY A 123 -5.08 3.90 12.62
CA GLY A 123 -3.68 4.12 12.27
C GLY A 123 -3.43 4.62 10.85
N ASN A 124 -4.47 5.09 10.15
CA ASN A 124 -4.30 5.67 8.81
C ASN A 124 -3.37 6.89 8.86
N GLY A 125 -2.37 6.93 7.99
CA GLY A 125 -1.38 8.00 8.03
C GLY A 125 -0.20 7.79 7.11
N TRP A 126 0.84 8.59 7.29
CA TRP A 126 2.06 8.56 6.49
C TRP A 126 3.10 7.62 7.11
N TYR A 127 3.54 6.65 6.33
CA TYR A 127 4.52 5.65 6.72
C TYR A 127 5.75 5.72 5.82
N CYS A 128 6.93 5.49 6.38
CA CYS A 128 8.18 5.41 5.64
C CYS A 128 8.21 4.14 4.79
N ALA A 129 8.66 4.26 3.55
CA ALA A 129 8.80 3.15 2.62
C ALA A 129 10.10 2.33 2.84
N THR A 130 10.53 2.14 4.08
CA THR A 130 11.74 1.36 4.43
C THR A 130 11.53 -0.14 4.21
N ASP A 131 12.62 -0.90 4.25
CA ASP A 131 12.62 -2.33 3.88
C ASP A 131 12.00 -3.25 4.94
N ASP A 132 12.24 -2.97 6.24
CA ASP A 132 11.97 -3.93 7.29
C ASP A 132 10.59 -3.78 7.95
N VAL A 133 10.15 -2.55 8.23
CA VAL A 133 8.94 -2.25 9.01
C VAL A 133 8.34 -0.95 8.54
N TRP A 134 7.01 -0.83 8.49
CA TRP A 134 6.38 0.46 8.20
C TRP A 134 6.44 1.35 9.44
N THR A 135 7.30 2.38 9.40
CA THR A 135 7.46 3.32 10.50
C THR A 135 6.68 4.60 10.25
N SER A 136 6.11 5.21 11.29
CA SER A 136 5.40 6.49 11.20
C SER A 136 5.87 7.46 12.28
N LEU A 137 5.67 8.75 12.04
CA LEU A 137 5.91 9.78 13.06
C LEU A 137 4.71 9.90 14.03
N ASP A 138 3.51 9.52 13.57
CA ASP A 138 2.26 9.72 14.31
C ASP A 138 1.69 8.41 14.89
N HIS A 139 2.26 7.27 14.50
CA HIS A 139 1.74 5.94 14.85
C HIS A 139 2.87 4.96 15.21
N PRO A 140 2.55 3.90 15.98
CA PRO A 140 3.48 2.80 16.21
C PRO A 140 3.90 2.10 14.92
N ASP A 141 5.06 1.46 14.98
CA ASP A 141 5.61 0.64 13.91
C ASP A 141 4.67 -0.52 13.54
N VAL A 142 4.47 -0.73 12.24
CA VAL A 142 3.60 -1.80 11.70
C VAL A 142 4.45 -2.86 10.99
N PRO A 143 4.63 -4.06 11.57
CA PRO A 143 5.56 -5.08 11.07
C PRO A 143 4.96 -5.94 9.95
N LEU A 144 4.27 -5.35 8.97
CA LEU A 144 3.59 -6.05 7.86
C LEU A 144 4.41 -5.98 6.56
N LYS A 145 5.55 -6.67 6.50
CA LYS A 145 6.45 -6.67 5.33
C LYS A 145 6.76 -8.07 4.77
N SER A 146 6.49 -9.14 5.52
CA SER A 146 6.74 -10.49 5.08
C SER A 146 5.89 -10.86 3.87
N ASN A 147 6.55 -11.30 2.79
CA ASN A 147 5.92 -11.62 1.50
C ASN A 147 4.98 -10.50 1.00
N CYS A 148 5.37 -9.23 1.18
CA CYS A 148 4.57 -8.08 0.76
C CYS A 148 4.30 -8.10 -0.75
N LYS A 149 3.03 -8.03 -1.13
CA LYS A 149 2.52 -8.01 -2.50
C LYS A 149 1.76 -6.71 -2.77
N ILE A 150 1.81 -6.27 -4.02
CA ILE A 150 1.00 -5.15 -4.52
C ILE A 150 0.18 -5.63 -5.71
N TYR A 151 -1.04 -5.08 -5.84
CA TYR A 151 -1.94 -5.38 -6.95
C TYR A 151 -1.92 -4.23 -7.96
N THR A 152 -1.40 -4.50 -9.15
CA THR A 152 -1.16 -3.50 -10.20
C THR A 152 -2.14 -3.65 -11.36
N ASN A 153 -2.07 -2.72 -12.34
CA ASN A 153 -2.94 -2.69 -13.53
C ASN A 153 -4.44 -2.57 -13.23
N LEU A 154 -4.81 -1.96 -12.11
CA LEU A 154 -6.19 -1.69 -11.71
C LEU A 154 -6.87 -0.53 -12.50
N ASN A 155 -6.34 -0.17 -13.68
CA ASN A 155 -6.81 0.93 -14.53
C ASN A 155 -7.60 0.39 -15.72
N TYR A 156 -7.50 -0.92 -15.94
CA TYR A 156 -8.22 -1.61 -16.97
C TYR A 156 -9.41 -2.32 -16.34
N TYR A 157 -10.57 -1.69 -16.47
CA TYR A 157 -11.84 -2.20 -15.98
C TYR A 157 -12.74 -2.59 -17.15
N GLU A 158 -13.20 -3.83 -17.15
CA GLU A 158 -14.26 -4.30 -18.02
C GLU A 158 -15.47 -4.62 -17.15
N TYR A 159 -16.64 -4.14 -17.57
CA TYR A 159 -17.87 -4.45 -16.85
C TYR A 159 -18.04 -5.98 -16.80
N PRO A 160 -18.22 -6.58 -15.61
CA PRO A 160 -18.44 -8.01 -15.52
C PRO A 160 -19.68 -8.38 -16.33
N ASN A 161 -19.51 -9.29 -17.29
CA ASN A 161 -20.64 -9.87 -18.00
C ASN A 161 -21.52 -10.61 -16.98
N MET A 162 -22.65 -10.01 -16.61
CA MET A 162 -23.67 -10.64 -15.77
C MET A 162 -24.56 -11.51 -16.67
N TYR A 163 -24.06 -12.67 -17.08
CA TYR A 163 -24.83 -13.70 -17.78
C TYR A 163 -24.70 -15.03 -17.05
#